data_AF-A0A820FWM5-F1
#
_entry.id   AF-A0A820FWM5-F1
#
_cell.length_a   1.000
_cell.length_b   1.000
_cell.length_c   1.000
_cell.angle_alpha   90.00
_cell.angle_beta   90.00
_cell.angle_gamma   90.00
#
_symmetry.space_group_name_H-M   'P 1'
#
loop_
_entity.id
_entity.type
_entity.pdbx_description
1 polymer ?
#
loop_
_entity_poly.entity_id
_entity_poly.type
_entity_poly.pdbx_seq_one_letter_code
_entity_poly.pdbx_strand_id
1 'polypeptide(L)' 'MFSHQYSPIDTNIILRTIIDSDKVLVLSHGQVMEFANPYELLCEDQSHFAELVSQTDDREATHLIQQAKMTAR' A
#
# COMPACT_ATOMS: atom_id res chain seq x y z
N MET A 1 -18.18 31.14 -1.01
CA MET A 1 -16.81 30.76 -1.43
C MET A 1 -16.32 29.73 -0.43
N PHE A 2 -16.74 28.48 -0.60
CA PHE A 2 -16.35 27.37 0.28
C PHE A 2 -15.41 26.47 -0.52
N SER A 3 -14.12 26.70 -0.37
CA SER A 3 -13.11 25.70 -0.72
C SER A 3 -13.18 24.60 0.33
N HIS A 4 -14.11 23.66 0.16
CA HIS A 4 -13.99 22.36 0.82
C HIS A 4 -12.71 21.72 0.28
N GLN A 5 -11.63 21.84 1.05
CA GLN A 5 -10.50 20.92 0.94
C GLN A 5 -11.09 19.52 1.09
N TYR A 6 -11.14 18.79 -0.02
CA TYR A 6 -11.25 17.34 0.01
C TYR A 6 -10.02 16.86 0.79
N SER A 7 -10.17 16.66 2.09
CA SER A 7 -9.22 15.84 2.84
C SER A 7 -9.40 14.42 2.29
N PRO A 8 -8.35 13.73 1.83
CA PRO A 8 -8.45 12.36 1.32
C PRO A 8 -8.75 11.41 2.48
N ILE A 9 -9.98 11.46 2.95
CA ILE A 9 -10.59 10.47 3.83
C ILE A 9 -10.91 9.31 2.88
N ASP A 10 -10.28 8.15 3.11
CA ASP A 10 -10.69 6.80 2.68
C ASP A 10 -9.85 5.99 1.66
N THR A 11 -8.61 6.35 1.30
CA THR A 11 -7.68 5.34 0.72
C THR A 11 -6.94 4.55 1.82
N ASN A 12 -6.82 5.17 3.01
CA ASN A 12 -5.96 4.72 4.11
C ASN A 12 -6.47 3.42 4.80
N ILE A 13 -7.78 3.15 4.78
CA ILE A 13 -8.36 1.95 5.44
C ILE A 13 -8.02 0.65 4.69
N ILE A 14 -7.95 0.69 3.36
CA ILE A 14 -7.75 -0.52 2.54
C ILE A 14 -6.33 -1.05 2.71
N LEU A 15 -5.33 -0.15 2.68
CA LEU A 15 -3.92 -0.53 2.82
C LEU A 15 -3.66 -1.28 4.12
N ARG A 16 -4.22 -0.81 5.25
CA ARG A 16 -4.10 -1.48 6.56
C ARG A 16 -4.66 -2.90 6.61
N THR A 17 -5.61 -3.23 5.74
CA THR A 17 -6.20 -4.58 5.68
C THR A 17 -5.42 -5.48 4.74
N ILE A 18 -4.98 -4.98 3.59
CA ILE A 18 -4.22 -5.78 2.61
C ILE A 18 -2.76 -6.00 3.02
N ILE A 19 -2.20 -5.15 3.89
CA ILE A 19 -0.82 -5.27 4.39
C ILE A 19 -0.57 -6.55 5.19
N ASP A 20 -1.62 -7.15 5.75
CA ASP A 20 -1.60 -8.40 6.51
C ASP A 20 -2.08 -9.62 5.69
N SER A 21 -2.24 -9.45 4.38
CA SER A 21 -2.64 -10.55 3.49
C SER A 21 -1.45 -11.47 3.18
N ASP A 22 -1.71 -12.75 2.93
CA ASP A 22 -0.65 -13.69 2.53
C ASP A 22 -0.01 -13.29 1.18
N LYS A 23 -0.81 -12.70 0.27
CA LYS A 23 -0.39 -12.16 -1.04
C LYS A 23 -1.21 -10.96 -1.46
N VAL A 24 -0.60 -10.06 -2.22
CA VAL A 24 -1.22 -8.90 -2.87
C VAL A 24 -1.09 -9.04 -4.37
N LEU A 25 -2.18 -8.78 -5.10
CA LEU A 25 -2.21 -8.69 -6.57
C LEU A 25 -2.34 -7.23 -6.97
N VAL A 26 -1.35 -6.69 -7.68
CA VAL A 26 -1.41 -5.34 -8.25
C VAL A 26 -1.78 -5.43 -9.72
N LEU A 27 -2.80 -4.67 -10.12
CA LEU A 27 -3.32 -4.62 -11.49
C LEU A 27 -3.18 -3.22 -12.08
N SER A 28 -2.81 -3.13 -13.35
CA SER A 28 -2.84 -1.89 -14.13
C SER A 28 -3.27 -2.18 -15.56
N HIS A 29 -4.19 -1.39 -16.11
CA HIS A 29 -4.69 -1.55 -17.48
C HIS A 29 -5.15 -2.98 -17.83
N GLY A 30 -5.72 -3.70 -16.86
CA GLY A 30 -6.19 -5.09 -17.03
C GLY A 30 -5.07 -6.14 -17.03
N GLN A 31 -3.84 -5.78 -16.69
CA GLN A 31 -2.69 -6.67 -16.60
C GLN A 31 -2.22 -6.83 -15.15
N VAL A 32 -1.67 -8.01 -14.85
CA VAL A 32 -1.01 -8.29 -13.57
C VAL A 32 0.37 -7.65 -13.58
N MET A 33 0.60 -6.72 -12.67
CA MET A 33 1.90 -6.06 -12.48
C MET A 33 2.73 -6.80 -11.45
N GLU A 34 2.12 -7.16 -10.31
CA GLU A 34 2.79 -7.80 -9.19
C GLU A 34 1.89 -8.82 -8.52
N PHE A 35 2.48 -9.91 -8.02
CA PHE A 35 1.78 -10.90 -7.21
C PHE A 35 2.73 -11.61 -6.24
N ALA A 36 2.84 -11.11 -5.01
CA ALA A 36 3.72 -11.67 -3.98
C ALA A 36 3.24 -11.30 -2.56
N ASN A 37 4.00 -11.68 -1.52
CA ASN A 37 3.73 -11.24 -0.16
C ASN A 37 3.88 -9.70 -0.05
N PRO A 38 3.05 -8.99 0.76
CA PRO A 38 3.16 -7.54 0.91
C PRO A 38 4.57 -7.04 1.27
N TYR A 39 5.28 -7.73 2.16
CA TYR A 39 6.62 -7.32 2.56
C TYR A 39 7.65 -7.52 1.45
N GLU A 40 7.53 -8.60 0.67
CA GLU A 40 8.37 -8.83 -0.51
C GLU A 40 8.18 -7.69 -1.51
N LEU A 41 6.94 -7.35 -1.85
CA LEU A 41 6.64 -6.26 -2.77
C LEU A 41 7.13 -4.91 -2.26
N LEU A 42 7.20 -4.68 -0.95
CA LEU A 42 7.74 -3.44 -0.38
C LEU A 42 9.26 -3.34 -0.43
N CYS A 43 9.96 -4.47 -0.53
CA CYS A 43 11.42 -4.51 -0.64
C CYS A 43 11.93 -4.47 -2.07
N GLU A 44 11.06 -4.71 -3.06
CA GLU A 44 11.42 -4.70 -4.48
C GLU A 44 11.66 -3.27 -4.99
N ASP A 45 12.74 -3.12 -5.78
CA ASP A 45 13.03 -1.88 -6.49
C ASP A 45 11.95 -1.63 -7.55
N GLN A 46 11.45 -0.39 -7.61
CA GLN A 46 10.40 0.03 -8.56
C GLN A 46 9.05 -0.68 -8.41
N SER A 47 8.70 -1.11 -7.20
CA SER A 47 7.39 -1.70 -6.88
C SER A 47 6.23 -0.69 -6.96
N HIS A 48 5.21 -1.05 -7.73
CA HIS A 48 3.92 -0.38 -7.80
C HIS A 48 3.19 -0.45 -6.46
N PHE A 49 3.28 -1.56 -5.73
CA PHE A 49 2.70 -1.65 -4.39
C PHE A 49 3.39 -0.67 -3.42
N ALA A 50 4.72 -0.56 -3.48
CA ALA A 50 5.47 0.39 -2.68
C ALA A 50 5.14 1.85 -3.05
N GLU A 51 4.94 2.14 -4.34
CA GLU A 51 4.49 3.45 -4.80
C GLU A 51 3.12 3.80 -4.18
N LEU A 52 2.16 2.88 -4.17
CA LEU A 52 0.86 3.09 -3.53
C LEU A 52 0.96 3.37 -2.03
N VAL A 53 1.85 2.67 -1.32
CA VAL A 53 2.10 2.94 0.11
C VAL A 53 2.78 4.29 0.31
N SER A 54 3.69 4.69 -0.57
CA SER A 54 4.38 5.99 -0.51
C SER A 54 3.47 7.20 -0.73
N GLN A 55 2.28 7.00 -1.31
CA GLN A 55 1.27 8.04 -1.48
C GLN A 55 0.48 8.33 -0.19
N THR A 56 0.67 7.52 0.86
CA THR A 56 0.15 7.82 2.21
C THR A 56 1.05 8.82 2.95
N ASP A 57 0.61 9.30 4.11
CA ASP A 57 1.48 10.13 4.94
C ASP A 57 2.69 9.32 5.46
N ASP A 58 3.84 9.97 5.65
CA ASP A 58 5.10 9.32 6.02
C ASP A 58 4.99 8.43 7.27
N ARG A 59 4.15 8.84 8.24
CA ARG A 59 3.94 8.09 9.48
C ARG A 59 3.19 6.80 9.20
N GLU A 60 2.13 6.87 8.40
CA GLU A 60 1.37 5.70 7.99
C GLU A 60 2.19 4.77 7.11
N ALA A 61 2.93 5.30 6.13
CA ALA A 61 3.81 4.49 5.28
C ALA A 61 4.81 3.69 6.13
N THR A 62 5.43 4.35 7.11
CA THR A 62 6.36 3.69 8.06
C THR A 62 5.65 2.60 8.87
N HIS A 63 4.44 2.88 9.37
CA HIS A 63 3.65 1.94 10.14
C HIS A 63 3.27 0.69 9.31
N LEU A 64 2.79 0.89 8.08
CA LEU A 64 2.43 -0.19 7.15
C LEU A 64 3.64 -1.06 6.81
N ILE A 65 4.80 -0.47 6.53
CA ILE A 65 6.03 -1.21 6.27
C ILE A 65 6.43 -2.07 7.47
N GLN A 66 6.33 -1.51 8.68
CA GLN A 66 6.65 -2.24 9.90
C GLN A 66 5.65 -3.39 10.16
N GLN A 67 4.36 -3.17 9.90
CA GLN A 67 3.33 -4.19 10.02
C GLN A 67 3.57 -5.34 9.04
N ALA A 68 3.79 -5.04 7.75
CA ALA A 68 4.10 -6.06 6.74
C ALA A 68 5.30 -6.93 7.14
N LYS A 69 6.35 -6.31 7.68
CA LYS A 69 7.54 -7.02 8.15
C LYS A 69 7.25 -7.98 9.29
N MET A 70 6.35 -7.61 10.20
CA MET A 70 5.98 -8.43 11.36
C MET A 70 5.08 -9.60 10.99
N THR A 71 4.27 -9.46 9.94
CA THR A 71 3.28 -10.45 9.53
C THR A 71 3.68 -11.26 8.30
N ALA A 72 4.83 -10.96 7.70
CA ALA A 72 5.43 -11.77 6.63
C ALA A 72 5.57 -13.23 7.07
N ARG A 73 4.94 -14.14 6.30
CA ARG A 73 4.90 -15.59 6.52
C ARG A 73 5.55 -16.33 5.38
#